data_AF-A0A9D7PY35-F1
#
_entry.id   AF-A0A9D7PY35-F1
#
_cell.length_a   1.000
_cell.length_b   1.000
_cell.length_c   1.000
_cell.angle_alpha   90.00
_cell.angle_beta   90.00
_cell.angle_gamma   90.00
#
_symmetry.space_group_name_H-M   'P 1'
#
loop_
_entity.id
_entity.type
_entity.pdbx_description
1 polymer ?
#
loop_
_entity_poly.entity_id
_entity_poly.type
_entity_poly.pdbx_seq_one_letter_code
_entity_poly.pdbx_strand_id
1 'polypeptide(L)'
;MSNLSYAFNSGFNGHFNNSCISAKHSPYYKHEFEGGNKMMLTMLKNNIDSLGVTASAELFDSTIGRIDANFYNKTALLDIDVIPGSDSIDIKVLTTNLTGHKLPTGIPFRRMWIHLKVMNSNSEIIFESGKWGSDGEVIGHDTPFEPHYDIIRAQDQIQIYEGVFIDVNGQVTQTLLRAAEYVKTTDFLQQDSQLHTSRMTV
;
A
#
# COMPACT_ATOMS: atom_id res chain seq x y z
N MET A 1 37.02 -24.32 -42.65
CA MET A 1 37.32 -25.77 -42.63
C MET A 1 37.14 -26.24 -41.20
N SER A 2 35.90 -26.45 -40.76
CA SER A 2 35.17 -27.73 -40.65
C SER A 2 35.52 -28.54 -39.40
N ASN A 3 34.65 -28.36 -38.39
CA ASN A 3 34.16 -29.25 -37.32
C ASN A 3 34.63 -30.71 -37.27
N LEU A 4 34.76 -31.23 -36.04
CA LEU A 4 34.30 -32.57 -35.65
C LEU A 4 34.02 -32.61 -34.14
N SER A 5 32.74 -32.55 -33.79
CA SER A 5 32.16 -32.94 -32.50
C SER A 5 31.58 -34.34 -32.64
N TYR A 6 31.89 -35.24 -31.69
CA TYR A 6 31.23 -36.53 -31.54
C TYR A 6 30.30 -36.46 -30.32
N ALA A 7 28.99 -36.56 -30.54
CA ALA A 7 28.00 -36.84 -29.51
C ALA A 7 27.51 -38.28 -29.69
N PHE A 8 27.59 -39.07 -28.62
CA PHE A 8 27.08 -40.43 -28.55
C PHE A 8 25.56 -40.44 -28.68
N ASN A 9 25.06 -41.21 -29.64
CA ASN A 9 23.64 -41.46 -29.88
C ASN A 9 23.26 -42.76 -29.15
N SER A 10 22.52 -42.66 -28.04
CA SER A 10 21.81 -43.81 -27.47
C SER A 10 20.35 -43.71 -27.84
N GLY A 11 19.94 -44.56 -28.78
CA GLY A 11 18.62 -44.59 -29.38
C GLY A 11 17.50 -44.89 -28.38
N PHE A 12 16.45 -44.08 -28.48
CA PHE A 12 15.10 -44.46 -28.09
C PHE A 12 14.20 -44.10 -29.28
N ASN A 13 13.85 -45.10 -30.09
CA ASN A 13 13.03 -44.93 -31.28
C ASN A 13 11.55 -45.01 -30.89
N GLY A 14 11.07 -43.99 -30.17
CA GLY A 14 9.64 -43.75 -29.95
C GLY A 14 9.14 -42.78 -31.01
N HIS A 15 8.29 -43.22 -31.93
CA HIS A 15 7.51 -42.34 -32.79
C HIS A 15 6.48 -41.59 -31.94
N PHE A 16 6.89 -40.48 -31.32
CA PHE A 16 5.97 -39.49 -30.80
C PHE A 16 5.46 -38.68 -31.98
N ASN A 17 4.23 -39.00 -32.43
CA ASN A 17 3.49 -38.08 -33.27
C ASN A 17 3.32 -36.76 -32.49
N ASN A 18 4.04 -35.72 -32.89
CA ASN A 18 3.91 -34.35 -32.38
C ASN A 18 2.56 -33.70 -32.74
N SER A 19 1.53 -34.49 -33.07
CA SER A 19 0.21 -34.04 -33.50
C SER A 19 -0.66 -33.48 -32.37
N CYS A 20 -0.15 -33.37 -31.14
CA CYS A 20 -0.89 -32.91 -29.96
C CYS A 20 -0.31 -31.63 -29.31
N ILE A 21 0.63 -30.94 -29.94
CA ILE A 21 0.86 -29.52 -29.60
C ILE A 21 -0.24 -28.74 -30.31
N SER A 22 -1.40 -28.66 -29.65
CA SER A 22 -2.46 -27.71 -29.98
C SER A 22 -1.83 -26.34 -30.23
N ALA A 23 -2.26 -25.67 -31.30
CA ALA A 23 -1.78 -24.34 -31.65
C ALA A 23 -1.70 -23.46 -30.40
N LYS A 24 -0.52 -22.88 -30.14
CA LYS A 24 -0.31 -21.93 -29.04
C LYS A 24 -1.41 -20.86 -29.11
N HIS A 25 -2.25 -20.78 -28.08
CA HIS A 25 -3.35 -19.84 -28.01
C HIS A 25 -2.80 -18.41 -28.14
N SER A 26 -3.16 -17.72 -29.21
CA SER A 26 -2.68 -16.37 -29.52
C SER A 26 -3.88 -15.45 -29.70
N PRO A 27 -3.79 -14.18 -29.27
CA PRO A 27 -2.62 -13.52 -28.66
C PRO A 27 -2.43 -13.83 -27.16
N TYR A 28 -1.19 -13.73 -26.71
CA TYR A 28 -0.84 -13.67 -25.28
C TYR A 28 -0.69 -12.21 -24.85
N TYR A 29 -1.17 -11.91 -23.65
CA TYR A 29 -1.00 -10.61 -23.02
C TYR A 29 -0.14 -10.74 -21.77
N LYS A 30 0.71 -9.74 -21.53
CA LYS A 30 1.48 -9.66 -20.29
C LYS A 30 0.53 -9.25 -19.17
N HIS A 31 0.45 -10.06 -18.13
CA HIS A 31 -0.14 -9.64 -16.86
C HIS A 31 0.91 -8.89 -16.06
N GLU A 32 0.52 -7.74 -15.52
CA GLU A 32 1.38 -6.97 -14.63
C GLU A 32 0.78 -7.03 -13.22
N PHE A 33 1.63 -7.32 -12.24
CA PHE A 33 1.26 -7.46 -10.84
C PHE A 33 2.17 -6.56 -10.02
N GLU A 34 1.75 -5.32 -9.80
CA GLU A 34 2.48 -4.39 -8.95
C GLU A 34 1.98 -4.48 -7.50
N GLY A 35 2.88 -4.88 -6.60
CA GLY A 35 2.69 -4.62 -5.16
C GLY A 35 3.14 -3.20 -4.80
N GLY A 36 2.79 -2.73 -3.60
CA GLY A 36 3.12 -1.37 -3.14
C GLY A 36 4.56 -1.15 -2.62
N ASN A 37 5.51 -2.08 -2.85
CA ASN A 37 6.84 -2.02 -2.22
C ASN A 37 7.85 -1.20 -3.02
N LYS A 38 7.58 0.12 -3.14
CA LYS A 38 8.46 1.06 -3.84
C LYS A 38 9.87 1.09 -3.22
N MET A 39 9.97 1.09 -1.89
CA MET A 39 11.24 1.18 -1.17
C MET A 39 12.22 0.07 -1.57
N MET A 40 11.78 -1.20 -1.53
CA MET A 40 12.64 -2.30 -1.92
C MET A 40 13.04 -2.25 -3.40
N LEU A 41 12.12 -1.86 -4.28
CA LEU A 41 12.45 -1.71 -5.71
C LEU A 41 13.48 -0.60 -5.94
N THR A 42 13.39 0.52 -5.22
CA THR A 42 14.39 1.59 -5.25
C THR A 42 15.74 1.12 -4.70
N MET A 43 15.75 0.37 -3.60
CA MET A 43 16.98 -0.21 -3.06
C MET A 43 17.64 -1.18 -4.05
N LEU A 44 16.86 -2.07 -4.67
CA LEU A 44 17.38 -3.01 -5.68
C LEU A 44 17.94 -2.26 -6.89
N LYS A 45 17.19 -1.27 -7.42
CA LYS A 45 17.62 -0.40 -8.53
C LYS A 45 18.96 0.29 -8.23
N ASN A 46 19.11 0.84 -7.02
CA ASN A 46 20.30 1.60 -6.65
C ASN A 46 21.53 0.70 -6.38
N ASN A 47 21.36 -0.63 -6.35
CA ASN A 47 22.42 -1.59 -6.00
C ASN A 47 22.53 -2.76 -7.00
N ILE A 48 22.16 -2.55 -8.27
CA ILE A 48 22.07 -3.60 -9.29
C ILE A 48 23.36 -4.44 -9.38
N ASP A 49 24.51 -3.80 -9.54
CA ASP A 49 25.80 -4.49 -9.71
C ASP A 49 26.21 -5.26 -8.45
N SER A 50 26.04 -4.63 -7.28
CA SER A 50 26.45 -5.21 -5.99
C SER A 50 25.60 -6.42 -5.60
N LEU A 51 24.33 -6.43 -6.00
CA LEU A 51 23.38 -7.50 -5.69
C LEU A 51 23.25 -8.54 -6.82
N GLY A 52 23.96 -8.35 -7.95
CA GLY A 52 23.86 -9.24 -9.11
C GLY A 52 22.46 -9.28 -9.73
N VAL A 53 21.72 -8.16 -9.64
CA VAL A 53 20.36 -8.07 -10.18
C VAL A 53 20.41 -8.06 -11.70
N THR A 54 19.62 -8.92 -12.34
CA THR A 54 19.61 -9.06 -13.80
C THR A 54 18.66 -8.09 -14.51
N ALA A 55 17.75 -7.44 -13.77
CA ALA A 55 16.85 -6.42 -14.29
C ALA A 55 17.55 -5.07 -14.45
N SER A 56 17.25 -4.35 -15.53
CA SER A 56 17.80 -3.02 -15.78
C SER A 56 17.13 -1.96 -14.90
N ALA A 57 17.80 -0.81 -14.74
CA ALA A 57 17.26 0.33 -13.99
C ALA A 57 15.93 0.83 -14.59
N GLU A 58 15.77 0.79 -15.92
CA GLU A 58 14.57 1.21 -16.62
C GLU A 58 13.36 0.31 -16.31
N LEU A 59 13.59 -0.99 -16.09
CA LEU A 59 12.53 -1.92 -15.68
C LEU A 59 12.05 -1.64 -14.25
N PHE A 60 12.97 -1.29 -13.35
CA PHE A 60 12.61 -0.81 -12.02
C PHE A 60 11.83 0.50 -12.08
N ASP A 61 12.30 1.47 -12.85
CA ASP A 61 11.63 2.76 -13.01
C ASP A 61 10.23 2.62 -13.60
N SER A 62 10.07 1.74 -14.59
CA SER A 62 8.76 1.41 -15.15
C SER A 62 7.81 0.84 -14.09
N THR A 63 8.30 -0.04 -13.21
CA THR A 63 7.48 -0.63 -12.15
C THR A 63 7.17 0.35 -11.03
N ILE A 64 8.15 1.15 -10.62
CA ILE A 64 7.98 2.23 -9.63
C ILE A 64 6.96 3.25 -10.13
N GLY A 65 7.03 3.65 -11.41
CA GLY A 65 6.05 4.55 -12.02
C GLY A 65 4.64 3.99 -12.03
N ARG A 66 4.46 2.68 -12.26
CA ARG A 66 3.14 2.02 -12.13
C ARG A 66 2.65 1.98 -10.69
N ILE A 67 3.52 1.74 -9.72
CA ILE A 67 3.17 1.80 -8.29
C ILE A 67 2.69 3.19 -7.91
N ASP A 68 3.43 4.23 -8.30
CA ASP A 68 3.05 5.62 -8.05
C ASP A 68 1.69 5.93 -8.71
N ALA A 69 1.48 5.53 -9.96
CA ALA A 69 0.20 5.72 -10.64
C ALA A 69 -0.96 5.00 -9.94
N ASN A 70 -0.75 3.80 -9.38
CA ASN A 70 -1.76 3.08 -8.61
C ASN A 70 -2.05 3.75 -7.25
N PHE A 71 -1.04 4.23 -6.55
CA PHE A 71 -1.22 4.96 -5.28
C PHE A 71 -1.97 6.27 -5.48
N TYR A 72 -1.59 7.07 -6.47
CA TYR A 72 -2.21 8.37 -6.69
C TYR A 72 -3.61 8.31 -7.33
N ASN A 73 -3.89 7.32 -8.17
CA ASN A 73 -5.10 7.35 -9.00
C ASN A 73 -6.08 6.19 -8.74
N LYS A 74 -5.69 5.14 -8.00
CA LYS A 74 -6.48 3.91 -7.89
C LYS A 74 -6.63 3.36 -6.47
N THR A 75 -6.10 4.05 -5.47
CA THR A 75 -6.10 3.57 -4.08
C THR A 75 -7.26 4.16 -3.28
N ALA A 76 -7.31 5.48 -3.12
CA ALA A 76 -8.39 6.17 -2.42
C ALA A 76 -8.67 7.54 -3.03
N LEU A 77 -9.88 8.03 -2.86
CA LEU A 77 -10.26 9.43 -3.08
C LEU A 77 -10.43 10.12 -1.74
N LEU A 78 -10.03 11.40 -1.68
CA LEU A 78 -10.27 12.29 -0.56
C LEU A 78 -11.10 13.46 -1.05
N ASP A 79 -12.31 13.60 -0.51
CA ASP A 79 -13.16 14.78 -0.69
C ASP A 79 -13.15 15.59 0.60
N ILE A 80 -13.01 16.91 0.48
CA ILE A 80 -12.94 17.82 1.62
C ILE A 80 -14.06 18.85 1.49
N ASP A 81 -14.88 18.96 2.53
CA ASP A 81 -15.88 20.01 2.68
C ASP A 81 -15.54 20.87 3.91
N VAL A 82 -15.43 22.18 3.69
CA VAL A 82 -15.02 23.15 4.73
C VAL A 82 -16.21 24.02 5.08
N ILE A 83 -16.63 23.93 6.33
CA ILE A 83 -17.80 24.62 6.86
C ILE A 83 -17.30 25.64 7.88
N PRO A 84 -17.23 26.93 7.51
CA PRO A 84 -16.83 27.98 8.45
C PRO A 84 -17.91 28.20 9.51
N GLY A 85 -17.50 28.25 10.76
CA GLY A 85 -18.28 28.72 11.91
C GLY A 85 -17.90 30.16 12.28
N SER A 86 -18.44 30.68 13.39
CA SER A 86 -18.09 32.02 13.89
C SER A 86 -16.65 32.08 14.42
N ASP A 87 -16.25 31.06 15.17
CA ASP A 87 -14.96 30.98 15.87
C ASP A 87 -14.25 29.64 15.65
N SER A 88 -14.74 28.84 14.71
CA SER A 88 -14.18 27.53 14.39
C SER A 88 -14.35 27.20 12.91
N ILE A 89 -13.58 26.24 12.41
CA ILE A 89 -13.75 25.67 11.07
C ILE A 89 -14.03 24.17 11.24
N ASP A 90 -15.16 23.72 10.69
CA ASP A 90 -15.44 22.30 10.56
C ASP A 90 -14.96 21.79 9.20
N ILE A 91 -14.02 20.86 9.20
CA ILE A 91 -13.50 20.22 7.99
C ILE A 91 -14.00 18.78 7.97
N LYS A 92 -14.85 18.44 7.02
CA LYS A 92 -15.26 17.06 6.76
C LYS A 92 -14.31 16.47 5.74
N VAL A 93 -13.60 15.43 6.15
CA VAL A 93 -12.76 14.63 5.25
C VAL A 93 -13.50 13.34 4.96
N LEU A 94 -13.86 13.15 3.70
CA LEU A 94 -14.45 11.92 3.20
C LEU A 94 -13.36 11.09 2.50
N THR A 95 -13.14 9.87 2.98
CA THR A 95 -12.22 8.92 2.33
C THR A 95 -13.01 7.81 1.64
N THR A 96 -12.78 7.62 0.33
CA THR A 96 -13.40 6.57 -0.47
C THR A 96 -12.35 5.56 -0.91
N ASN A 97 -12.49 4.29 -0.52
CA ASN A 97 -11.63 3.20 -0.98
C ASN A 97 -11.98 2.80 -2.41
N LEU A 98 -11.02 2.90 -3.33
CA LEU A 98 -11.17 2.50 -4.74
C LEU A 98 -10.70 1.08 -5.02
N THR A 99 -10.12 0.41 -4.03
CA THR A 99 -9.58 -0.93 -4.19
C THR A 99 -10.65 -2.00 -4.05
N GLY A 100 -10.43 -3.13 -4.71
CA GLY A 100 -11.27 -4.32 -4.58
C GLY A 100 -10.98 -5.12 -3.31
N HIS A 101 -10.51 -4.52 -2.22
CA HIS A 101 -10.26 -5.19 -0.93
C HIS A 101 -10.20 -4.16 0.20
N LYS A 102 -9.86 -4.59 1.41
CA LYS A 102 -9.62 -3.68 2.53
C LYS A 102 -8.49 -2.68 2.25
N LEU A 103 -8.52 -1.51 2.87
CA LEU A 103 -7.44 -0.52 2.74
C LEU A 103 -7.13 0.10 4.11
N PRO A 104 -5.88 0.04 4.61
CA PRO A 104 -4.79 -0.82 4.12
C PRO A 104 -5.15 -2.32 4.29
N THR A 105 -4.66 -3.19 3.39
CA THR A 105 -4.84 -4.65 3.49
C THR A 105 -3.55 -5.38 3.80
N GLY A 106 -3.69 -6.60 4.32
CA GLY A 106 -2.64 -7.60 4.43
C GLY A 106 -2.14 -7.75 5.86
N ILE A 107 -0.89 -7.34 6.07
CA ILE A 107 -0.13 -7.60 7.29
C ILE A 107 -0.28 -6.43 8.29
N PRO A 108 -0.42 -6.70 9.61
CA PRO A 108 -0.86 -5.73 10.63
C PRO A 108 0.02 -4.52 10.88
N PHE A 109 1.21 -4.50 10.31
CA PHE A 109 2.12 -3.37 10.42
C PHE A 109 1.92 -2.33 9.32
N ARG A 110 0.96 -2.54 8.40
CA ARG A 110 0.59 -1.54 7.41
C ARG A 110 -0.37 -0.54 8.04
N ARG A 111 0.00 0.73 7.97
CA ARG A 111 -0.81 1.86 8.41
C ARG A 111 -1.04 2.82 7.25
N MET A 112 -2.21 3.45 7.26
CA MET A 112 -2.52 4.63 6.46
C MET A 112 -3.09 5.67 7.41
N TRP A 113 -2.84 6.95 7.18
CA TRP A 113 -3.40 8.00 8.01
C TRP A 113 -3.68 9.25 7.19
N ILE A 114 -4.48 10.16 7.76
CA ILE A 114 -4.72 11.48 7.17
C ILE A 114 -3.71 12.47 7.76
N HIS A 115 -2.92 13.10 6.89
CA HIS A 115 -2.14 14.29 7.25
C HIS A 115 -2.94 15.53 6.83
N LEU A 116 -3.49 16.26 7.81
CA LEU A 116 -4.24 17.49 7.55
C LEU A 116 -3.45 18.69 8.06
N LYS A 117 -3.33 19.72 7.21
CA LYS A 117 -2.75 21.02 7.56
C LYS A 117 -3.75 22.13 7.22
N VAL A 118 -4.00 23.01 8.19
CA VAL A 118 -4.74 24.26 8.00
C VAL A 118 -3.75 25.41 8.08
N MET A 119 -3.78 26.26 7.07
CA MET A 119 -2.87 27.40 6.95
C MET A 119 -3.67 28.71 6.86
N ASN A 120 -3.14 29.78 7.43
CA ASN A 120 -3.70 31.12 7.27
C ASN A 120 -3.29 31.75 5.91
N SER A 121 -3.73 32.99 5.67
CA SER A 121 -3.41 33.73 4.42
C SER A 121 -1.91 33.98 4.20
N ASN A 122 -1.10 33.91 5.26
CA ASN A 122 0.35 34.08 5.20
C ASN A 122 1.09 32.74 5.02
N SER A 123 0.37 31.65 4.79
CA SER A 123 0.91 30.28 4.72
C SER A 123 1.51 29.77 6.04
N GLU A 124 1.12 30.35 7.17
CA GLU A 124 1.49 29.85 8.50
C GLU A 124 0.53 28.73 8.91
N ILE A 125 1.08 27.62 9.41
CA ILE A 125 0.30 26.49 9.89
C ILE A 125 -0.37 26.89 11.22
N ILE A 126 -1.70 26.89 11.25
CA ILE A 126 -2.49 27.16 12.46
C ILE A 126 -3.05 25.87 13.08
N PHE A 127 -3.11 24.79 12.29
CA PHE A 127 -3.44 23.44 12.75
C PHE A 127 -2.73 22.41 11.87
N GLU A 128 -2.23 21.34 12.47
CA GLU A 128 -1.60 20.21 11.78
C GLU A 128 -1.81 18.94 12.61
N SER A 129 -2.38 17.89 12.00
CA SER A 129 -2.53 16.55 12.58
C SER A 129 -2.01 15.51 11.60
N GLY A 130 -1.36 14.45 12.11
CA GLY A 130 -0.78 13.37 11.29
C GLY A 130 0.56 13.70 10.64
N LYS A 131 1.33 14.63 11.24
CA LYS A 131 2.71 14.88 10.84
C LYS A 131 3.59 13.67 11.17
N TRP A 132 4.63 13.42 10.38
CA TRP A 132 5.62 12.38 10.65
C TRP A 132 7.04 12.95 10.80
N GLY A 133 7.90 12.19 11.48
CA GLY A 133 9.30 12.51 11.74
C GLY A 133 10.24 12.10 10.60
N SER A 134 11.52 12.44 10.74
CA SER A 134 12.57 12.03 9.81
C SER A 134 12.87 10.53 9.83
N ASP A 135 12.45 9.86 10.91
CA ASP A 135 12.47 8.41 11.08
C ASP A 135 11.30 7.70 10.37
N GLY A 136 10.33 8.46 9.87
CA GLY A 136 9.14 7.93 9.19
C GLY A 136 7.99 7.57 10.13
N GLU A 137 8.12 7.82 11.45
CA GLU A 137 7.05 7.57 12.42
C GLU A 137 6.08 8.75 12.49
N VAL A 138 4.80 8.44 12.70
CA VAL A 138 3.77 9.47 12.90
C VAL A 138 3.94 10.05 14.30
N ILE A 139 4.15 11.37 14.36
CA ILE A 139 4.36 12.09 15.62
C ILE A 139 3.02 12.14 16.37
N GLY A 140 3.03 11.68 17.62
CA GLY A 140 1.83 11.67 18.47
C GLY A 140 0.99 10.40 18.38
N HIS A 141 1.45 9.36 17.67
CA HIS A 141 0.76 8.07 17.63
C HIS A 141 0.76 7.38 19.00
N ASP A 142 -0.43 7.03 19.49
CA ASP A 142 -0.62 6.37 20.78
C ASP A 142 -0.07 4.93 20.84
N THR A 143 0.34 4.50 22.04
CA THR A 143 0.79 3.12 22.29
C THR A 143 -0.22 2.40 23.20
N PRO A 144 -0.69 1.18 22.86
CA PRO A 144 -0.18 0.30 21.81
C PRO A 144 -0.72 0.58 20.39
N PHE A 145 -1.80 1.36 20.25
CA PHE A 145 -2.38 1.76 18.96
C PHE A 145 -3.23 3.03 19.13
N GLU A 146 -3.50 3.72 18.03
CA GLU A 146 -4.33 4.93 17.99
C GLU A 146 -5.83 4.58 17.98
N PRO A 147 -6.71 5.24 18.75
CA PRO A 147 -8.16 5.06 18.57
C PRO A 147 -8.64 5.56 17.20
N HIS A 148 -9.84 5.13 16.79
CA HIS A 148 -10.50 5.73 15.62
C HIS A 148 -11.26 6.99 16.05
N TYR A 149 -11.14 8.08 15.30
CA TYR A 149 -11.84 9.33 15.61
C TYR A 149 -12.94 9.63 14.59
N ASP A 150 -14.18 9.70 15.08
CA ASP A 150 -15.28 10.30 14.31
C ASP A 150 -15.09 11.83 14.22
N ILE A 151 -14.52 12.43 15.27
CA ILE A 151 -14.28 13.86 15.37
C ILE A 151 -12.88 14.12 15.95
N ILE A 152 -12.07 14.89 15.23
CA ILE A 152 -10.76 15.37 15.69
C ILE A 152 -10.88 16.83 16.14
N ARG A 153 -10.42 17.13 17.35
CA ARG A 153 -10.43 18.48 17.93
C ARG A 153 -9.05 18.95 18.39
N ALA A 154 -8.06 18.07 18.35
CA ALA A 154 -6.71 18.37 18.79
C ALA A 154 -5.69 17.82 17.78
N GLN A 155 -4.52 18.45 17.73
CA GLN A 155 -3.46 18.15 16.75
C GLN A 155 -2.82 16.77 16.98
N ASP A 156 -2.88 16.28 18.21
CA ASP A 156 -2.39 14.97 18.64
C ASP A 156 -3.41 13.83 18.41
N GLN A 157 -4.64 14.14 18.02
CA GLN A 157 -5.62 13.15 17.59
C GLN A 157 -5.43 12.86 16.11
N ILE A 158 -4.99 11.65 15.79
CA ILE A 158 -4.56 11.29 14.43
C ILE A 158 -5.50 10.26 13.84
N GLN A 159 -6.02 10.53 12.65
CA GLN A 159 -6.87 9.57 11.97
C GLN A 159 -6.01 8.47 11.33
N ILE A 160 -5.83 7.36 12.03
CA ILE A 160 -5.01 6.21 11.60
C ILE A 160 -5.87 4.98 11.31
N TYR A 161 -5.77 4.52 10.06
CA TYR A 161 -6.32 3.28 9.55
C TYR A 161 -5.28 2.18 9.67
N GLU A 162 -5.51 1.26 10.60
CA GLU A 162 -4.64 0.11 10.87
C GLU A 162 -5.45 -1.10 11.36
N GLY A 163 -4.88 -2.29 11.17
CA GLY A 163 -5.38 -3.54 11.75
C GLY A 163 -4.57 -3.90 13.00
N VAL A 164 -5.24 -3.99 14.15
CA VAL A 164 -4.59 -4.37 15.42
C VAL A 164 -5.08 -5.74 15.85
N PHE A 165 -4.13 -6.64 16.11
CA PHE A 165 -4.41 -7.97 16.61
C PHE A 165 -4.05 -8.12 18.09
N ILE A 166 -4.75 -9.05 18.73
CA ILE A 166 -4.35 -9.63 20.01
C ILE A 166 -3.98 -11.10 19.83
N ASP A 167 -3.09 -11.60 20.67
CA ASP A 167 -2.77 -13.01 20.76
C ASP A 167 -3.79 -13.78 21.63
N VAL A 168 -3.61 -15.10 21.76
CA VAL A 168 -4.49 -15.96 22.56
C VAL A 168 -4.51 -15.62 24.07
N ASN A 169 -3.57 -14.78 24.54
CA ASN A 169 -3.51 -14.26 25.91
C ASN A 169 -4.08 -12.83 26.01
N GLY A 170 -4.67 -12.31 24.94
CA GLY A 170 -5.22 -10.95 24.87
C GLY A 170 -4.17 -9.85 24.75
N GLN A 171 -2.90 -10.16 24.46
CA GLN A 171 -1.84 -9.15 24.33
C GLN A 171 -1.75 -8.65 22.89
N VAL A 172 -1.60 -7.33 22.70
CA VAL A 172 -1.43 -6.74 21.36
C VAL A 172 -0.21 -7.35 20.68
N THR A 173 -0.38 -7.78 19.43
CA THR A 173 0.67 -8.42 18.65
C THR A 173 0.66 -7.96 17.20
N GLN A 174 1.85 -7.78 16.64
CA GLN A 174 2.06 -7.61 15.20
C GLN A 174 2.54 -8.90 14.53
N THR A 175 2.74 -9.97 15.31
CA THR A 175 3.18 -11.28 14.80
C THR A 175 1.97 -12.05 14.29
N LEU A 176 1.85 -12.18 12.97
CA LEU A 176 0.75 -12.90 12.30
C LEU A 176 0.55 -14.32 12.83
N LEU A 177 1.62 -15.06 13.11
CA LEU A 177 1.53 -16.42 13.65
C LEU A 177 0.98 -16.49 15.09
N ARG A 178 0.94 -15.36 15.79
CA ARG A 178 0.36 -15.24 17.14
C ARG A 178 -1.00 -14.55 17.14
N ALA A 179 -1.41 -13.94 16.02
CA ALA A 179 -2.67 -13.23 15.92
C ALA A 179 -3.83 -14.22 16.09
N ALA A 180 -4.66 -13.99 17.11
CA ALA A 180 -5.85 -14.78 17.39
C ALA A 180 -7.11 -14.02 16.96
N GLU A 181 -7.22 -12.75 17.32
CA GLU A 181 -8.40 -11.91 17.08
C GLU A 181 -8.01 -10.47 16.73
N TYR A 182 -8.88 -9.76 16.01
CA TYR A 182 -8.75 -8.32 15.83
C TYR A 182 -9.35 -7.57 17.02
N VAL A 183 -8.61 -6.62 17.57
CA VAL A 183 -9.12 -5.67 18.58
C VAL A 183 -9.50 -4.32 17.94
N LYS A 184 -8.93 -4.01 16.78
CA LYS A 184 -9.28 -2.85 15.95
C LYS A 184 -9.24 -3.25 14.48
N THR A 185 -10.34 -3.00 13.77
CA THR A 185 -10.41 -3.04 12.31
C THR A 185 -10.97 -1.72 11.83
N THR A 186 -10.10 -0.76 11.55
CA THR A 186 -10.52 0.49 10.88
C THR A 186 -10.38 0.40 9.36
N ASP A 187 -10.15 -0.80 8.84
CA ASP A 187 -9.95 -1.02 7.41
C ASP A 187 -11.29 -0.94 6.67
N PHE A 188 -11.35 -0.09 5.65
CA PHE A 188 -12.54 0.10 4.82
C PHE A 188 -12.95 -1.19 4.12
N LEU A 189 -14.22 -1.61 4.20
CA LEU A 189 -14.71 -2.77 3.46
C LEU A 189 -14.88 -2.48 1.94
N GLN A 190 -14.82 -3.54 1.14
CA GLN A 190 -14.84 -3.51 -0.33
C GLN A 190 -16.15 -2.90 -0.84
N GLN A 191 -16.03 -2.00 -1.84
CA GLN A 191 -17.09 -1.51 -2.75
C GLN A 191 -18.51 -1.54 -2.16
N ASP A 192 -18.69 -0.80 -1.08
CA ASP A 192 -19.94 -0.13 -0.76
C ASP A 192 -19.55 1.26 -0.26
N SER A 193 -20.47 2.19 -0.35
CA SER A 193 -20.42 3.59 0.09
C SER A 193 -20.09 3.79 1.57
N GLN A 194 -18.99 3.20 2.06
CA GLN A 194 -18.44 3.37 3.39
C GLN A 194 -17.73 4.72 3.45
N LEU A 195 -18.54 5.77 3.48
CA LEU A 195 -18.11 7.13 3.73
C LEU A 195 -17.51 7.17 5.13
N HIS A 196 -16.19 7.19 5.27
CA HIS A 196 -15.60 7.54 6.55
C HIS A 196 -15.47 9.04 6.56
N THR A 197 -16.31 9.65 7.38
CA THR A 197 -16.31 11.08 7.65
C THR A 197 -15.59 11.30 8.96
N SER A 198 -14.38 11.84 8.89
CA SER A 198 -13.78 12.48 10.05
C SER A 198 -14.13 13.96 9.99
N ARG A 199 -14.77 14.47 11.04
CA ARG A 199 -15.01 15.90 11.21
C ARG A 199 -13.88 16.48 12.04
N MET A 200 -13.19 17.49 11.54
CA MET A 200 -12.19 18.20 12.32
C MET A 200 -12.72 19.58 12.67
N THR A 201 -12.69 19.95 13.95
CA THR A 201 -13.04 21.31 14.38
C THR A 201 -11.75 21.99 14.82
N VAL A 202 -11.36 23.04 14.08
CA VAL A 202 -10.20 23.90 14.35
C VAL A 202 -10.66 25.24 14.89
#